data_AF-A0A1F7JAK6-F1
#
_entry.id   AF-A0A1F7JAK6-F1
#
_cell.length_a   1.000
_cell.length_b   1.000
_cell.length_c   1.000
_cell.angle_alpha   90.00
_cell.angle_beta   90.00
_cell.angle_gamma   90.00
#
_symmetry.space_group_name_H-M   'P 1'
#
loop_
_entity.id
_entity.type
_entity.pdbx_description
1 polymer ?
#
loop_
_entity_poly.entity_id
_entity_poly.type
_entity_poly.pdbx_seq_one_letter_code
_entity_poly.pdbx_strand_id
1 'polypeptide(L)'
;MKKKIILMIAFFLILTVGVFSYAQDNTDQVKGDLEKKIAEYQNKLEELRQQKNTLSSQIQYMDTQVYLTELRIQDTEKKILSTQKEIDTLSSRIEGLDNSLNYLSKLFLASVVNEYKQRNISVIDVLLDSNNANDLLNQVKYFQAAQNNKQKLFVQATETKLNFEEQKNVREKKKKELDSLQTTLKAQKSDLINQQSAKKQLLAVTQNDETVYQKLIEDAKRQIESFKQFVQSTGLGTILADGLGTGEGGWYYSQRDVRWANSRMGGSSESVLDVGCFITSIAMVMKFYGANFTPSDIANNAKYFSGGPNSACFPTSYATAYACLPSAFNGAWPNGKNYHNISYSDISSYLEKNVPVIAGVRGSSHYIVLKKIDGNDFIMNDPIYGPDKKVSDYYTLSGPYGVFE
;
A
#
# COMPACT_ATOMS: atom_id res chain seq x y z
N MET A 1 -49.76 -22.76 -50.11
CA MET A 1 -48.28 -22.80 -49.99
C MET A 1 -47.96 -23.47 -48.66
N LYS A 2 -47.71 -24.79 -48.61
CA LYS A 2 -46.37 -25.44 -48.59
C LYS A 2 -45.42 -24.73 -47.60
N LYS A 3 -44.87 -25.31 -46.52
CA LYS A 3 -44.72 -26.69 -46.04
C LYS A 3 -44.26 -26.68 -44.55
N LYS A 4 -44.85 -27.58 -43.75
CA LYS A 4 -44.24 -28.52 -42.76
C LYS A 4 -43.41 -27.97 -41.57
N ILE A 5 -44.00 -28.00 -40.37
CA ILE A 5 -43.30 -28.33 -39.11
C ILE A 5 -44.17 -29.34 -38.36
N ILE A 6 -43.80 -30.63 -38.42
CA ILE A 6 -44.35 -31.72 -37.61
C ILE A 6 -43.21 -32.73 -37.35
N LEU A 7 -43.26 -33.33 -36.13
CA LEU A 7 -42.57 -34.52 -35.59
C LEU A 7 -41.16 -34.27 -34.96
N MET A 8 -40.82 -34.76 -33.76
CA MET A 8 -41.48 -35.71 -32.86
C MET A 8 -40.88 -35.64 -31.44
N ILE A 9 -41.73 -35.88 -30.44
CA ILE A 9 -41.48 -36.08 -29.00
C ILE A 9 -40.74 -37.41 -28.76
N ALA A 10 -39.83 -37.46 -27.77
CA ALA A 10 -39.79 -38.52 -26.73
C ALA A 10 -38.54 -38.44 -25.83
N PHE A 11 -38.81 -38.32 -24.53
CA PHE A 11 -38.28 -39.19 -23.47
C PHE A 11 -36.76 -39.19 -23.19
N PHE A 12 -36.35 -38.58 -22.07
CA PHE A 12 -35.27 -39.16 -21.26
C PHE A 12 -35.38 -38.74 -19.78
N LEU A 13 -35.95 -39.65 -18.99
CA LEU A 13 -35.62 -39.84 -17.59
C LEU A 13 -34.78 -41.12 -17.55
N ILE A 14 -33.56 -41.08 -16.97
CA ILE A 14 -32.92 -42.17 -16.19
C ILE A 14 -31.45 -41.79 -15.84
N LEU A 15 -31.22 -41.78 -14.52
CA LEU A 15 -30.06 -42.13 -13.70
C LEU A 15 -28.63 -42.24 -14.30
N THR A 16 -27.73 -41.49 -13.65
CA THR A 16 -26.44 -41.90 -13.04
C THR A 16 -25.73 -43.16 -13.55
N VAL A 17 -24.56 -43.01 -14.19
CA VAL A 17 -23.31 -43.76 -13.90
C VAL A 17 -22.12 -42.86 -14.27
N GLY A 18 -21.12 -42.78 -13.39
CA GLY A 18 -20.07 -41.76 -13.43
C GLY A 18 -19.04 -41.88 -14.56
N VAL A 19 -18.50 -40.72 -14.91
CA VAL A 19 -17.12 -40.54 -15.39
C VAL A 19 -16.62 -39.24 -14.74
N PHE A 20 -15.87 -39.35 -13.65
CA PHE A 20 -15.04 -38.24 -13.17
C PHE A 20 -13.87 -38.09 -14.16
N SER A 21 -14.10 -37.34 -15.23
CA SER A 21 -13.01 -36.81 -16.05
C SER A 21 -12.34 -35.68 -15.28
N TYR A 22 -11.02 -35.79 -15.14
CA TYR A 22 -10.14 -34.78 -14.57
C TYR A 22 -10.37 -33.40 -15.21
N ALA A 23 -10.96 -32.48 -14.45
CA ALA A 23 -10.92 -31.05 -14.76
C ALA A 23 -9.54 -30.51 -14.38
N GLN A 24 -8.55 -30.71 -15.25
CA GLN A 24 -7.23 -30.07 -15.12
C GLN A 24 -6.92 -29.06 -16.24
N ASP A 25 -7.85 -28.78 -17.17
CA ASP A 25 -7.50 -28.05 -18.40
C ASP A 25 -8.13 -26.65 -18.57
N ASN A 26 -8.75 -26.07 -17.54
CA ASN A 26 -9.34 -24.71 -17.62
C ASN A 26 -8.66 -23.66 -16.75
N THR A 27 -7.74 -24.05 -15.87
CA THR A 27 -7.12 -23.11 -14.91
C THR A 27 -5.92 -22.37 -15.53
N ASP A 28 -5.16 -23.05 -16.39
CA ASP A 28 -3.95 -22.48 -17.01
C ASP A 28 -4.28 -21.52 -18.16
N GLN A 29 -5.32 -21.81 -18.96
CA GLN A 29 -5.78 -20.90 -20.03
C GLN A 29 -6.35 -19.59 -19.46
N VAL A 30 -7.16 -19.67 -18.40
CA VAL A 30 -7.73 -18.50 -17.72
C VAL A 30 -6.68 -17.67 -16.98
N LYS A 31 -5.61 -18.31 -16.48
CA LYS A 31 -4.46 -17.62 -15.86
C LYS A 31 -3.66 -16.84 -16.90
N GLY A 32 -3.37 -17.47 -18.05
CA GLY A 32 -2.68 -16.81 -19.17
C GLY A 32 -3.44 -15.60 -19.74
N ASP A 33 -4.77 -15.67 -19.79
CA ASP A 33 -5.59 -14.54 -20.27
C ASP A 33 -5.64 -13.37 -19.29
N LEU A 34 -5.60 -13.65 -17.97
CA LEU A 34 -5.59 -12.60 -16.95
C LEU A 34 -4.24 -11.87 -16.91
N GLU A 35 -3.12 -12.60 -16.97
CA GLU A 35 -1.77 -12.03 -17.03
C GLU A 35 -1.57 -11.17 -18.28
N LYS A 36 -2.08 -11.61 -19.43
CA LYS A 36 -2.09 -10.81 -20.67
C LYS A 36 -2.88 -9.52 -20.52
N LYS A 37 -4.08 -9.57 -19.95
CA LYS A 37 -4.89 -8.36 -19.68
C LYS A 37 -4.19 -7.40 -18.72
N ILE A 38 -3.55 -7.91 -17.66
CA ILE A 38 -2.76 -7.08 -16.76
C ILE A 38 -1.63 -6.36 -17.51
N ALA A 39 -0.90 -7.05 -18.39
CA ALA A 39 0.17 -6.45 -19.20
C ALA A 39 -0.38 -5.43 -20.23
N GLU A 40 -1.47 -5.75 -20.91
CA GLU A 40 -2.15 -4.87 -21.86
C GLU A 40 -2.58 -3.55 -21.20
N TYR A 41 -3.25 -3.64 -20.05
CA TYR A 41 -3.73 -2.46 -19.33
C TYR A 41 -2.60 -1.69 -18.63
N GLN A 42 -1.48 -2.34 -18.31
CA GLN A 42 -0.25 -1.64 -17.90
C GLN A 42 0.31 -0.79 -19.05
N ASN A 43 0.40 -1.35 -20.27
CA ASN A 43 0.88 -0.60 -21.43
C ASN A 43 -0.08 0.56 -21.78
N LYS A 44 -1.39 0.29 -21.79
CA LYS A 44 -2.41 1.31 -22.00
C LYS A 44 -2.33 2.44 -20.97
N LEU A 45 -2.01 2.12 -19.72
CA LEU A 45 -1.82 3.14 -18.68
C LEU A 45 -0.64 4.06 -19.00
N GLU A 46 0.48 3.52 -19.48
CA GLU A 46 1.64 4.33 -19.88
C GLU A 46 1.36 5.18 -21.12
N GLU A 47 0.59 4.70 -22.09
CA GLU A 47 0.14 5.49 -23.24
C GLU A 47 -0.77 6.65 -22.80
N LEU A 48 -1.80 6.37 -21.99
CA LEU A 48 -2.72 7.39 -21.47
C LEU A 48 -2.00 8.41 -20.59
N ARG A 49 -0.94 7.97 -19.89
CA ARG A 49 -0.07 8.87 -19.12
C ARG A 49 0.63 9.90 -20.00
N GLN A 50 0.76 9.69 -21.31
CA GLN A 50 1.36 10.69 -22.21
C GLN A 50 0.32 11.70 -22.73
N GLN A 51 -0.98 11.41 -22.63
CA GLN A 51 -2.09 12.18 -23.22
C GLN A 51 -2.78 13.14 -22.23
N LYS A 52 -2.09 13.59 -21.16
CA LYS A 52 -2.63 14.17 -19.89
C LYS A 52 -3.49 15.46 -19.94
N ASN A 53 -3.83 15.95 -21.13
CA ASN A 53 -4.23 17.35 -21.27
C ASN A 53 -5.74 17.56 -21.33
N THR A 54 -6.59 16.53 -21.13
CA THR A 54 -8.05 16.70 -21.10
C THR A 54 -8.68 15.98 -19.92
N LEU A 55 -9.85 16.44 -19.48
CA LEU A 55 -10.65 15.75 -18.46
C LEU A 55 -11.00 14.33 -18.90
N SER A 56 -11.36 14.15 -20.18
CA SER A 56 -11.66 12.83 -20.75
C SER A 56 -10.48 11.87 -20.66
N SER A 57 -9.27 12.31 -21.04
CA SER A 57 -8.05 11.49 -20.93
C SER A 57 -7.73 11.13 -19.48
N GLN A 58 -7.94 12.07 -18.55
CA GLN A 58 -7.70 11.86 -17.12
C GLN A 58 -8.70 10.87 -16.52
N ILE A 59 -9.97 10.94 -16.89
CA ILE A 59 -10.99 9.96 -16.50
C ILE A 59 -10.63 8.57 -17.04
N GLN A 60 -10.25 8.48 -18.32
CA GLN A 60 -9.87 7.22 -18.95
C GLN A 60 -8.63 6.59 -18.30
N TYR A 61 -7.65 7.42 -17.90
CA TYR A 61 -6.50 6.98 -17.12
C TYR A 61 -6.93 6.38 -15.78
N MET A 62 -7.79 7.08 -15.02
CA MET A 62 -8.27 6.60 -13.71
C MET A 62 -9.11 5.33 -13.84
N ASP A 63 -9.95 5.23 -14.86
CA ASP A 63 -10.72 4.00 -15.16
C ASP A 63 -9.81 2.83 -15.49
N THR A 64 -8.75 3.08 -16.26
CA THR A 64 -7.73 2.07 -16.58
C THR A 64 -6.98 1.62 -15.32
N GLN A 65 -6.67 2.52 -14.38
CA GLN A 65 -6.07 2.16 -13.10
C GLN A 65 -7.00 1.32 -12.22
N VAL A 66 -8.25 1.72 -12.10
CA VAL A 66 -9.27 0.98 -11.34
C VAL A 66 -9.39 -0.43 -11.89
N TYR A 67 -9.56 -0.57 -13.21
CA TYR A 67 -9.70 -1.87 -13.85
C TYR A 67 -8.43 -2.74 -13.68
N LEU A 68 -7.24 -2.17 -13.84
CA LEU A 68 -5.99 -2.89 -13.62
C LEU A 68 -5.87 -3.40 -12.18
N THR A 69 -6.29 -2.59 -11.20
CA THR A 69 -6.28 -2.97 -9.78
C THR A 69 -7.29 -4.09 -9.51
N GLU A 70 -8.49 -4.03 -10.11
CA GLU A 70 -9.48 -5.11 -10.05
C GLU A 70 -8.94 -6.43 -10.62
N LEU A 71 -8.24 -6.39 -11.76
CA LEU A 71 -7.60 -7.58 -12.34
C LEU A 71 -6.51 -8.16 -11.42
N ARG A 72 -5.70 -7.30 -10.78
CA ARG A 72 -4.67 -7.72 -9.81
C ARG A 72 -5.28 -8.34 -8.55
N ILE A 73 -6.40 -7.81 -8.08
CA ILE A 73 -7.18 -8.39 -6.98
C ILE A 73 -7.66 -9.79 -7.37
N GLN A 74 -8.27 -9.93 -8.55
CA GLN A 74 -8.74 -11.23 -9.04
C GLN A 74 -7.60 -12.26 -9.16
N ASP A 75 -6.43 -11.85 -9.66
CA ASP A 75 -5.24 -12.71 -9.74
C ASP A 75 -4.77 -13.15 -8.35
N THR A 76 -4.69 -12.21 -7.40
CA THR A 76 -4.26 -12.47 -6.03
C THR A 76 -5.24 -13.40 -5.30
N GLU A 77 -6.55 -13.20 -5.48
CA GLU A 77 -7.58 -14.08 -4.91
C GLU A 77 -7.49 -15.51 -5.49
N LYS A 78 -7.23 -15.66 -6.79
CA LYS A 78 -6.99 -16.99 -7.40
C LYS A 78 -5.73 -17.66 -6.84
N LYS A 79 -4.65 -16.91 -6.67
CA LYS A 79 -3.41 -17.41 -6.06
C LYS A 79 -3.65 -17.88 -4.62
N ILE A 80 -4.37 -17.10 -3.82
CA ILE A 80 -4.78 -17.48 -2.46
C ILE A 80 -5.54 -18.81 -2.46
N LEU A 81 -6.54 -18.96 -3.34
CA LEU A 81 -7.33 -20.20 -3.45
C LEU A 81 -6.45 -21.41 -3.85
N SER A 82 -5.53 -21.23 -4.81
CA SER A 82 -4.59 -22.27 -5.22
C SER A 82 -3.65 -22.67 -4.08
N THR A 83 -3.04 -21.70 -3.41
CA THR A 83 -2.11 -21.93 -2.29
C THR A 83 -2.82 -22.60 -1.12
N GLN A 84 -4.07 -22.24 -0.83
CA GLN A 84 -4.87 -22.91 0.20
C GLN A 84 -5.09 -24.39 -0.15
N LYS A 85 -5.47 -24.69 -1.41
CA LYS A 85 -5.64 -26.08 -1.88
C LYS A 85 -4.34 -26.88 -1.82
N GLU A 86 -3.21 -26.27 -2.13
CA GLU A 86 -1.89 -26.88 -1.99
C GLU A 86 -1.57 -27.19 -0.51
N ILE A 87 -1.83 -26.25 0.41
CA ILE A 87 -1.66 -26.45 1.85
C ILE A 87 -2.53 -27.59 2.37
N ASP A 88 -3.79 -27.66 1.94
CA ASP A 88 -4.72 -28.72 2.33
C ASP A 88 -4.22 -30.08 1.84
N THR A 89 -3.78 -30.16 0.58
CA THR A 89 -3.20 -31.37 -0.01
C THR A 89 -1.94 -31.82 0.73
N LEU A 90 -1.04 -30.89 1.06
CA LEU A 90 0.16 -31.16 1.85
C LEU A 90 -0.21 -31.65 3.26
N SER A 91 -1.25 -31.08 3.87
CA SER A 91 -1.71 -31.46 5.20
C SER A 91 -2.25 -32.90 5.22
N SER A 92 -3.08 -33.28 4.24
CA SER A 92 -3.53 -34.67 4.09
C SER A 92 -2.37 -35.66 3.87
N ARG A 93 -1.35 -35.27 3.08
CA ARG A 93 -0.15 -36.09 2.87
C ARG A 93 0.67 -36.28 4.16
N ILE A 94 0.87 -35.20 4.91
CA ILE A 94 1.57 -35.22 6.20
C ILE A 94 0.84 -36.14 7.18
N GLU A 95 -0.49 -36.09 7.24
CA GLU A 95 -1.30 -36.99 8.08
C GLU A 95 -1.12 -38.47 7.68
N GLY A 96 -1.09 -38.77 6.38
CA GLY A 96 -0.81 -40.13 5.89
C GLY A 96 0.60 -40.63 6.26
N LEU A 97 1.60 -39.75 6.16
CA LEU A 97 2.98 -40.05 6.56
C LEU A 97 3.11 -40.26 8.06
N ASP A 98 2.41 -39.46 8.88
CA ASP A 98 2.37 -39.62 10.35
C ASP A 98 1.77 -40.98 10.74
N ASN A 99 0.63 -41.35 10.16
CA ASN A 99 0.03 -42.66 10.36
C ASN A 99 0.96 -43.81 9.98
N SER A 100 1.70 -43.66 8.87
CA SER A 100 2.69 -44.65 8.42
C SER A 100 3.88 -44.76 9.39
N LEU A 101 4.39 -43.64 9.88
CA LEU A 101 5.45 -43.61 10.90
C LEU A 101 5.00 -44.25 12.21
N ASN A 102 3.77 -43.97 12.65
CA ASN A 102 3.17 -44.58 13.83
C ASN A 102 3.05 -46.10 13.67
N TYR A 103 2.64 -46.58 12.49
CA TYR A 103 2.59 -48.01 12.20
C TYR A 103 3.98 -48.67 12.19
N LEU A 104 4.95 -48.08 11.49
CA LEU A 104 6.32 -48.59 11.43
C LEU A 104 6.97 -48.61 12.82
N SER A 105 6.71 -47.60 13.65
CA SER A 105 7.20 -47.55 15.04
C SER A 105 6.63 -48.67 15.88
N LYS A 106 5.33 -49.00 15.75
CA LYS A 106 4.70 -50.14 16.43
C LYS A 106 5.30 -51.47 16.00
N LEU A 107 5.52 -51.67 14.69
CA LEU A 107 6.17 -52.87 14.16
C LEU A 107 7.60 -53.03 14.70
N PHE A 108 8.36 -51.93 14.71
CA PHE A 108 9.72 -51.93 15.23
C PHE A 108 9.75 -52.32 16.71
N LEU A 109 8.90 -51.72 17.56
CA LEU A 109 8.78 -52.06 18.98
C LEU A 109 8.40 -53.54 19.20
N ALA A 110 7.44 -54.05 18.43
CA ALA A 110 7.05 -55.46 18.50
C ALA A 110 8.22 -56.39 18.14
N SER A 111 9.04 -56.02 17.15
CA SER A 111 10.22 -56.80 16.76
C SER A 111 11.30 -56.85 17.85
N VAL A 112 11.50 -55.75 18.58
CA VAL A 112 12.45 -55.67 19.70
C VAL A 112 11.97 -56.52 20.88
N VAL A 113 10.68 -56.45 21.22
CA VAL A 113 10.10 -57.25 22.30
C VAL A 113 10.17 -58.76 21.99
N ASN A 114 9.87 -59.15 20.75
CA ASN A 114 9.94 -60.56 20.33
C ASN A 114 11.38 -61.09 20.39
N GLU A 115 12.36 -60.29 19.96
CA GLU A 115 13.78 -60.65 20.08
C GLU A 115 14.21 -60.78 21.54
N TYR A 116 13.79 -59.88 22.42
CA TYR A 116 14.08 -59.98 23.85
C TYR A 116 13.52 -61.27 24.47
N LYS A 117 12.29 -61.65 24.11
CA LYS A 117 11.68 -62.92 24.56
C LYS A 117 12.41 -64.16 24.03
N GLN A 118 12.98 -64.08 22.83
CA GLN A 118 13.70 -65.20 22.19
C GLN A 118 15.16 -65.36 22.65
N ARG A 119 15.76 -64.37 23.32
CA ARG A 119 17.12 -64.46 23.89
C ARG A 119 17.28 -65.50 25.01
N ASN A 120 16.19 -66.03 25.56
CA ASN A 120 16.23 -67.05 26.62
C ASN A 120 16.48 -68.49 26.12
N ILE A 121 16.77 -68.70 24.84
CA ILE A 121 17.16 -70.00 24.28
C ILE A 121 18.68 -69.99 24.10
N SER A 122 19.40 -70.80 24.89
CA SER A 122 20.86 -70.89 24.83
C SER A 122 21.30 -71.46 23.47
N VAL A 123 21.88 -70.62 22.62
CA VAL A 123 22.47 -71.02 21.32
C VAL A 123 23.58 -72.07 21.52
N ILE A 124 24.18 -72.10 22.71
CA ILE A 124 25.22 -73.04 23.11
C ILE A 124 24.64 -74.46 23.31
N ASP A 125 23.39 -74.58 23.77
CA ASP A 125 22.75 -75.89 23.99
C ASP A 125 22.33 -76.57 22.67
N VAL A 126 22.00 -75.79 21.63
CA VAL A 126 21.64 -76.29 20.29
C VAL A 126 22.88 -76.66 19.46
N LEU A 127 24.04 -76.05 19.74
CA LEU A 127 25.31 -76.31 19.05
C LEU A 127 25.98 -77.63 19.46
N LEU A 128 25.68 -78.14 20.66
CA LEU A 128 26.33 -79.33 21.23
C LEU A 128 25.58 -80.65 20.96
N ASP A 129 24.41 -80.62 20.32
CA ASP A 129 23.62 -81.80 19.96
C ASP A 129 23.77 -82.14 18.46
N SER A 130 24.41 -83.28 18.16
CA SER A 130 24.77 -83.71 16.80
C SER A 130 23.57 -84.08 15.91
N ASN A 131 22.36 -84.24 16.48
CA ASN A 131 21.15 -84.56 15.72
C ASN A 131 20.38 -83.33 15.19
N ASN A 132 20.75 -82.10 15.60
CA ASN A 132 19.98 -80.88 15.35
C ASN A 132 20.62 -79.93 14.33
N ALA A 133 21.56 -80.39 13.50
CA ALA A 133 22.27 -79.54 12.54
C ALA A 133 21.33 -78.83 11.53
N ASN A 134 20.24 -79.49 11.12
CA ASN A 134 19.20 -78.88 10.28
C ASN A 134 18.41 -77.79 11.03
N ASP A 135 18.15 -77.98 12.32
CA ASP A 135 17.47 -76.98 13.16
C ASP A 135 18.36 -75.76 13.41
N LEU A 136 19.65 -75.96 13.65
CA LEU A 136 20.63 -74.87 13.72
C LEU A 136 20.69 -74.07 12.42
N LEU A 137 20.76 -74.75 11.25
CA LEU A 137 20.76 -74.09 9.94
C LEU A 137 19.47 -73.29 9.70
N ASN A 138 18.33 -73.84 10.06
CA ASN A 138 17.05 -73.15 9.98
C ASN A 138 17.03 -71.92 10.90
N GLN A 139 17.52 -72.04 12.13
CA GLN A 139 17.56 -70.96 13.11
C GLN A 139 18.50 -69.82 12.68
N VAL A 140 19.65 -70.12 12.07
CA VAL A 140 20.54 -69.13 11.45
C VAL A 140 19.85 -68.42 10.28
N LYS A 141 19.16 -69.16 9.40
CA LYS A 141 18.37 -68.57 8.30
C LYS A 141 17.24 -67.67 8.83
N TYR A 142 16.54 -68.09 9.89
CA TYR A 142 15.52 -67.28 10.54
C TYR A 142 16.10 -66.00 11.14
N PHE A 143 17.26 -66.08 11.81
CA PHE A 143 17.94 -64.91 12.37
C PHE A 143 18.37 -63.93 11.28
N GLN A 144 18.98 -64.41 10.19
CA GLN A 144 19.33 -63.59 9.03
C GLN A 144 18.09 -62.93 8.40
N ALA A 145 17.00 -63.68 8.22
CA ALA A 145 15.76 -63.13 7.68
C ALA A 145 15.15 -62.06 8.60
N ALA A 146 15.16 -62.29 9.92
CA ALA A 146 14.70 -61.32 10.91
C ALA A 146 15.56 -60.04 10.90
N GLN A 147 16.89 -60.18 10.82
CA GLN A 147 17.81 -59.06 10.74
C GLN A 147 17.60 -58.24 9.45
N ASN A 148 17.46 -58.91 8.31
CA ASN A 148 17.17 -58.25 7.03
C ASN A 148 15.83 -57.48 7.06
N ASN A 149 14.79 -58.08 7.65
CA ASN A 149 13.49 -57.44 7.78
C ASN A 149 13.55 -56.19 8.68
N LYS A 150 14.30 -56.26 9.80
CA LYS A 150 14.54 -55.08 10.66
C LYS A 150 15.26 -53.96 9.93
N GLN A 151 16.33 -54.29 9.19
CA GLN A 151 17.06 -53.30 8.42
C GLN A 151 16.15 -52.64 7.37
N LYS A 152 15.28 -53.41 6.71
CA LYS A 152 14.26 -52.88 5.79
C LYS A 152 13.26 -51.96 6.49
N LEU A 153 12.71 -52.36 7.64
CA LEU A 153 11.80 -51.52 8.43
C LEU A 153 12.46 -50.21 8.87
N PHE A 154 13.73 -50.25 9.27
CA PHE A 154 14.48 -49.06 9.68
C PHE A 154 14.70 -48.09 8.51
N VAL A 155 15.08 -48.61 7.34
CA VAL A 155 15.25 -47.79 6.11
C VAL A 155 13.92 -47.14 5.74
N GLN A 156 12.83 -47.91 5.70
CA GLN A 156 11.49 -47.38 5.40
C GLN A 156 11.03 -46.31 6.39
N ALA A 157 11.26 -46.51 7.69
CA ALA A 157 10.94 -45.52 8.72
C ALA A 157 11.76 -44.24 8.56
N THR A 158 13.05 -44.38 8.22
CA THR A 158 13.94 -43.23 7.97
C THR A 158 13.49 -42.44 6.75
N GLU A 159 13.21 -43.10 5.63
CA GLU A 159 12.70 -42.46 4.40
C GLU A 159 11.36 -41.77 4.63
N THR A 160 10.43 -42.43 5.33
CA THR A 160 9.12 -41.84 5.66
C THR A 160 9.27 -40.59 6.54
N LYS A 161 10.19 -40.61 7.51
CA LYS A 161 10.47 -39.48 8.38
C LYS A 161 11.08 -38.30 7.60
N LEU A 162 12.02 -38.56 6.71
CA LEU A 162 12.62 -37.53 5.86
C LEU A 162 11.56 -36.86 4.98
N ASN A 163 10.70 -37.66 4.33
CA ASN A 163 9.60 -37.13 3.51
C ASN A 163 8.61 -36.32 4.37
N PHE A 164 8.24 -36.82 5.55
CA PHE A 164 7.37 -36.09 6.48
C PHE A 164 7.90 -34.69 6.82
N GLU A 165 9.18 -34.59 7.20
CA GLU A 165 9.81 -33.31 7.52
C GLU A 165 9.91 -32.40 6.28
N GLU A 166 10.19 -32.95 5.10
CA GLU A 166 10.21 -32.19 3.85
C GLU A 166 8.83 -31.61 3.52
N GLN A 167 7.77 -32.42 3.53
CA GLN A 167 6.40 -31.95 3.27
C GLN A 167 5.97 -30.90 4.28
N LYS A 168 6.31 -31.08 5.56
CA LYS A 168 6.06 -30.09 6.61
C LYS A 168 6.76 -28.77 6.32
N ASN A 169 8.03 -28.80 5.91
CA ASN A 169 8.78 -27.61 5.53
C ASN A 169 8.16 -26.90 4.31
N VAL A 170 7.74 -27.64 3.29
CA VAL A 170 7.05 -27.08 2.11
C VAL A 170 5.73 -26.43 2.52
N ARG A 171 4.93 -27.08 3.38
CA ARG A 171 3.68 -26.52 3.89
C ARG A 171 3.89 -25.22 4.67
N GLU A 172 4.91 -25.16 5.54
CA GLU A 172 5.20 -23.93 6.29
C GLU A 172 5.67 -22.78 5.38
N LYS A 173 6.42 -23.08 4.31
CA LYS A 173 6.72 -22.07 3.27
C LYS A 173 5.45 -21.57 2.57
N LYS A 174 4.53 -22.48 2.23
CA LYS A 174 3.25 -22.14 1.58
C LYS A 174 2.32 -21.32 2.47
N LYS A 175 2.30 -21.58 3.78
CA LYS A 175 1.58 -20.73 4.74
C LYS A 175 2.12 -19.30 4.78
N LYS A 176 3.44 -19.13 4.80
CA LYS A 176 4.05 -17.79 4.71
C LYS A 176 3.73 -17.08 3.39
N GLU A 177 3.71 -17.82 2.28
CA GLU A 177 3.27 -17.31 0.98
C GLU A 177 1.81 -16.82 1.05
N LEU A 178 0.91 -17.62 1.65
CA LEU A 178 -0.50 -17.26 1.86
C LEU A 178 -0.66 -15.97 2.68
N ASP A 179 0.05 -15.84 3.80
CA ASP A 179 0.00 -14.63 4.64
C ASP A 179 0.45 -13.37 3.87
N SER A 180 1.49 -13.51 3.04
CA SER A 180 1.97 -12.45 2.15
C SER A 180 0.94 -12.07 1.09
N LEU A 181 0.28 -13.06 0.48
CA LEU A 181 -0.78 -12.81 -0.50
C LEU A 181 -1.99 -12.12 0.14
N GLN A 182 -2.39 -12.51 1.36
CA GLN A 182 -3.48 -11.86 2.09
C GLN A 182 -3.17 -10.39 2.43
N THR A 183 -1.93 -10.12 2.86
CA THR A 183 -1.45 -8.75 3.09
C THR A 183 -1.49 -7.92 1.80
N THR A 184 -1.04 -8.50 0.69
CA THR A 184 -1.08 -7.88 -0.65
C THR A 184 -2.52 -7.57 -1.07
N LEU A 185 -3.45 -8.52 -0.90
CA LEU A 185 -4.86 -8.35 -1.23
C LEU A 185 -5.49 -7.20 -0.44
N LYS A 186 -5.17 -7.09 0.86
CA LYS A 186 -5.67 -6.00 1.71
C LYS A 186 -5.18 -4.63 1.20
N ALA A 187 -3.89 -4.53 0.85
CA ALA A 187 -3.33 -3.31 0.29
C ALA A 187 -3.99 -2.94 -1.05
N GLN A 188 -4.16 -3.91 -1.96
CA GLN A 188 -4.84 -3.70 -3.25
C GLN A 188 -6.29 -3.23 -3.09
N LYS A 189 -7.05 -3.82 -2.15
CA LYS A 189 -8.44 -3.39 -1.87
C LYS A 189 -8.49 -1.96 -1.32
N SER A 190 -7.56 -1.58 -0.45
CA SER A 190 -7.44 -0.20 0.03
C SER A 190 -7.10 0.77 -1.11
N ASP A 191 -6.17 0.38 -2.01
CA ASP A 191 -5.78 1.18 -3.16
C ASP A 191 -6.96 1.39 -4.13
N LEU A 192 -7.73 0.33 -4.40
CA LEU A 192 -8.94 0.41 -5.23
C LEU A 192 -9.95 1.43 -4.68
N ILE A 193 -10.20 1.42 -3.37
CA ILE A 193 -11.10 2.38 -2.71
C ILE A 193 -10.57 3.81 -2.88
N ASN A 194 -9.27 4.02 -2.71
CA ASN A 194 -8.64 5.33 -2.86
C ASN A 194 -8.75 5.83 -4.32
N GLN A 195 -8.47 4.97 -5.31
CA GLN A 195 -8.60 5.30 -6.74
C GLN A 195 -10.04 5.69 -7.11
N GLN A 196 -11.03 4.94 -6.62
CA GLN A 196 -12.44 5.25 -6.84
C GLN A 196 -12.85 6.57 -6.17
N SER A 197 -12.38 6.83 -4.94
CA SER A 197 -12.65 8.10 -4.24
C SER A 197 -12.00 9.29 -4.95
N ALA A 198 -10.77 9.12 -5.43
CA ALA A 198 -10.08 10.14 -6.21
C ALA A 198 -10.86 10.47 -7.48
N LYS A 199 -11.36 9.46 -8.21
CA LYS A 199 -12.18 9.67 -9.41
C LYS A 199 -13.45 10.47 -9.08
N LYS A 200 -14.16 10.09 -8.01
CA LYS A 200 -15.36 10.82 -7.54
C LYS A 200 -15.04 12.27 -7.21
N GLN A 201 -13.91 12.53 -6.54
CA GLN A 201 -13.48 13.87 -6.20
C GLN A 201 -13.19 14.70 -7.45
N LEU A 202 -12.45 14.14 -8.42
CA LEU A 202 -12.18 14.83 -9.69
C LEU A 202 -13.48 15.22 -10.39
N LEU A 203 -14.44 14.30 -10.51
CA LEU A 203 -15.74 14.58 -11.14
C LEU A 203 -16.56 15.63 -10.38
N ALA A 204 -16.48 15.64 -9.04
CA ALA A 204 -17.18 16.61 -8.22
C ALA A 204 -16.64 18.04 -8.42
N VAL A 205 -15.31 18.20 -8.45
CA VAL A 205 -14.68 19.52 -8.59
C VAL A 205 -14.68 20.05 -10.02
N THR A 206 -14.64 19.17 -11.02
CA THR A 206 -14.74 19.59 -12.43
C THR A 206 -16.19 19.70 -12.90
N GLN A 207 -17.14 19.12 -12.15
CA GLN A 207 -18.54 19.01 -12.55
C GLN A 207 -18.72 18.33 -13.93
N ASN A 208 -17.77 17.45 -14.28
CA ASN A 208 -17.67 16.83 -15.61
C ASN A 208 -17.53 17.84 -16.77
N ASP A 209 -16.98 19.03 -16.49
CA ASP A 209 -16.77 20.11 -17.46
C ASP A 209 -15.27 20.29 -17.79
N GLU A 210 -14.93 20.17 -19.07
CA GLU A 210 -13.56 20.33 -19.58
C GLU A 210 -13.03 21.75 -19.36
N THR A 211 -13.87 22.78 -19.49
CA THR A 211 -13.49 24.18 -19.28
C THR A 211 -13.12 24.42 -17.82
N VAL A 212 -13.90 23.86 -16.89
CA VAL A 212 -13.60 23.93 -15.45
C VAL A 212 -12.29 23.20 -15.16
N TYR A 213 -12.09 22.02 -15.74
CA TYR A 213 -10.84 21.28 -15.61
C TYR A 213 -9.63 22.09 -16.09
N GLN A 214 -9.64 22.61 -17.33
CA GLN A 214 -8.54 23.41 -17.87
C GLN A 214 -8.26 24.65 -17.03
N LYS A 215 -9.31 25.35 -16.59
CA LYS A 215 -9.17 26.53 -15.74
C LYS A 215 -8.43 26.20 -14.43
N LEU A 216 -8.76 25.09 -13.77
CA LEU A 216 -8.06 24.66 -12.55
C LEU A 216 -6.56 24.39 -12.80
N ILE A 217 -6.21 23.82 -13.95
CA ILE A 217 -4.81 23.59 -14.34
C ILE A 217 -4.09 24.94 -14.55
N GLU A 218 -4.70 25.83 -15.31
CA GLU A 218 -4.13 27.14 -15.64
C GLU A 218 -3.96 28.01 -14.40
N ASP A 219 -4.94 28.01 -13.49
CA ASP A 219 -4.88 28.73 -12.23
C ASP A 219 -3.74 28.20 -11.36
N ALA A 220 -3.58 26.88 -11.23
CA ALA A 220 -2.47 26.29 -10.48
C ALA A 220 -1.10 26.66 -11.08
N LYS A 221 -0.95 26.58 -12.42
CA LYS A 221 0.29 26.96 -13.12
C LYS A 221 0.63 28.43 -12.93
N ARG A 222 -0.34 29.32 -13.13
CA ARG A 222 -0.20 30.77 -12.96
C ARG A 222 0.23 31.12 -11.55
N GLN A 223 -0.39 30.48 -10.55
CA GLN A 223 -0.09 30.72 -9.15
C GLN A 223 1.33 30.26 -8.78
N ILE A 224 1.72 29.05 -9.19
CA ILE A 224 3.08 28.53 -8.99
C ILE A 224 4.11 29.45 -9.63
N GLU A 225 3.92 29.84 -10.89
CA GLU A 225 4.83 30.75 -11.58
C GLU A 225 4.95 32.10 -10.87
N SER A 226 3.84 32.64 -10.35
CA SER A 226 3.84 33.88 -9.59
C SER A 226 4.66 33.77 -8.30
N PHE A 227 4.56 32.64 -7.58
CA PHE A 227 5.41 32.37 -6.42
C PHE A 227 6.90 32.33 -6.80
N LYS A 228 7.24 31.61 -7.88
CA LYS A 228 8.63 31.49 -8.35
C LYS A 228 9.22 32.84 -8.73
N GLN A 229 8.49 33.63 -9.51
CA GLN A 229 8.94 34.95 -9.93
C GLN A 229 9.20 35.87 -8.74
N PHE A 230 8.36 35.81 -7.71
CA PHE A 230 8.59 36.55 -6.48
C PHE A 230 9.90 36.14 -5.80
N VAL A 231 10.06 34.85 -5.51
CA VAL A 231 11.25 34.34 -4.83
C VAL A 231 12.52 34.66 -5.62
N GLN A 232 12.50 34.46 -6.94
CA GLN A 232 13.60 34.81 -7.83
C GLN A 232 13.92 36.31 -7.79
N SER A 233 12.91 37.19 -7.77
CA SER A 233 13.13 38.65 -7.70
C SER A 233 13.79 39.11 -6.40
N THR A 234 13.69 38.31 -5.32
CA THR A 234 14.36 38.63 -4.06
C THR A 234 15.86 38.37 -4.11
N GLY A 235 16.33 37.46 -4.98
CA GLY A 235 17.72 37.01 -5.03
C GLY A 235 18.19 36.23 -3.78
N LEU A 236 17.27 35.85 -2.89
CA LEU A 236 17.58 35.23 -1.61
C LEU A 236 17.62 33.70 -1.71
N GLY A 237 18.75 33.10 -1.31
CA GLY A 237 18.94 31.65 -1.27
C GLY A 237 18.63 31.02 0.09
N THR A 238 19.08 29.77 0.27
CA THR A 238 18.92 29.05 1.54
C THR A 238 19.67 29.71 2.70
N ILE A 239 19.23 29.43 3.91
CA ILE A 239 19.84 29.86 5.18
C ILE A 239 20.06 28.66 6.09
N LEU A 240 20.95 28.80 7.08
CA LEU A 240 21.11 27.79 8.13
C LEU A 240 19.81 27.64 8.94
N ALA A 241 19.71 26.51 9.65
CA ALA A 241 18.59 26.24 10.54
C ALA A 241 18.37 27.41 11.50
N ASP A 242 17.15 27.94 11.51
CA ASP A 242 16.75 29.09 12.33
C ASP A 242 17.64 30.35 12.12
N GLY A 243 18.26 30.49 10.93
CA GLY A 243 19.21 31.56 10.63
C GLY A 243 18.65 32.99 10.63
N LEU A 244 17.33 33.15 10.64
CA LEU A 244 16.62 34.43 10.82
C LEU A 244 16.02 34.56 12.24
N GLY A 245 16.39 33.67 13.15
CA GLY A 245 15.81 33.53 14.48
C GLY A 245 14.45 32.83 14.46
N THR A 246 13.84 32.72 15.64
CA THR A 246 12.52 32.07 15.84
C THR A 246 11.37 33.07 16.02
N GLY A 247 11.68 34.37 15.95
CA GLY A 247 10.75 35.46 16.19
C GLY A 247 10.16 35.51 17.60
N GLU A 248 9.38 36.56 17.87
CA GLU A 248 8.59 36.71 19.09
C GLU A 248 7.61 35.54 19.22
N GLY A 249 7.62 34.87 20.38
CA GLY A 249 6.83 33.68 20.65
C GLY A 249 7.43 32.36 20.14
N GLY A 250 8.56 32.38 19.43
CA GLY A 250 9.32 31.17 19.09
C GLY A 250 8.72 30.29 17.98
N TRP A 251 7.68 30.76 17.29
CA TRP A 251 6.92 29.97 16.31
C TRP A 251 7.20 30.32 14.84
N TYR A 252 8.21 31.13 14.56
CA TYR A 252 8.61 31.44 13.18
C TYR A 252 9.27 30.25 12.48
N TYR A 253 9.01 30.15 11.17
CA TYR A 253 9.74 29.33 10.22
C TYR A 253 10.01 30.14 8.96
N SER A 254 11.22 29.99 8.41
CA SER A 254 11.56 30.51 7.09
C SER A 254 11.42 29.41 6.05
N GLN A 255 10.86 29.71 4.87
CA GLN A 255 10.86 28.76 3.75
C GLN A 255 12.28 28.49 3.21
N ARG A 256 13.23 29.38 3.57
CA ARG A 256 14.63 29.33 3.14
C ARG A 256 15.50 28.42 4.02
N ASP A 257 14.97 27.93 5.13
CA ASP A 257 15.70 27.11 6.08
C ASP A 257 16.18 25.79 5.45
N VAL A 258 17.48 25.51 5.54
CA VAL A 258 18.15 24.34 4.94
C VAL A 258 17.50 23.00 5.29
N ARG A 259 16.79 22.90 6.42
CA ARG A 259 16.11 21.67 6.83
C ARG A 259 15.01 21.24 5.86
N TRP A 260 14.40 22.17 5.12
CA TRP A 260 13.29 21.86 4.20
C TRP A 260 13.29 22.66 2.91
N ALA A 261 14.14 23.69 2.76
CA ALA A 261 14.17 24.55 1.57
C ALA A 261 14.25 23.75 0.25
N ASN A 262 15.02 22.66 0.22
CA ASN A 262 15.17 21.81 -0.96
C ASN A 262 14.16 20.65 -1.04
N SER A 263 13.26 20.50 -0.06
CA SER A 263 12.21 19.48 -0.10
C SER A 263 11.28 19.74 -1.28
N ARG A 264 11.02 18.70 -2.08
CA ARG A 264 10.09 18.77 -3.20
C ARG A 264 8.65 18.78 -2.69
N MET A 265 7.79 19.57 -3.32
CA MET A 265 6.41 19.76 -2.88
C MET A 265 5.44 18.94 -3.73
N GLY A 266 4.59 18.15 -3.08
CA GLY A 266 3.44 17.50 -3.70
C GLY A 266 3.76 16.46 -4.78
N GLY A 267 5.00 15.98 -4.85
CA GLY A 267 5.49 15.12 -5.94
C GLY A 267 5.84 15.87 -7.22
N SER A 268 5.85 17.20 -7.20
CA SER A 268 6.30 18.05 -8.30
C SER A 268 7.81 18.30 -8.25
N SER A 269 8.35 18.98 -9.28
CA SER A 269 9.73 19.44 -9.30
C SER A 269 9.96 20.70 -8.47
N GLU A 270 8.94 21.36 -7.94
CA GLU A 270 9.12 22.61 -7.18
C GLU A 270 9.57 22.32 -5.75
N SER A 271 10.37 23.23 -5.19
CA SER A 271 10.85 23.13 -3.81
C SER A 271 10.15 24.10 -2.86
N VAL A 272 10.27 23.85 -1.55
CA VAL A 272 9.80 24.78 -0.52
C VAL A 272 10.44 26.15 -0.65
N LEU A 273 11.73 26.21 -1.04
CA LEU A 273 12.41 27.47 -1.30
C LEU A 273 11.71 28.27 -2.39
N ASP A 274 11.35 27.61 -3.50
CA ASP A 274 10.85 28.26 -4.71
C ASP A 274 9.40 28.73 -4.56
N VAL A 275 8.55 27.96 -3.88
CA VAL A 275 7.09 28.19 -3.86
C VAL A 275 6.40 27.90 -2.52
N GLY A 276 7.15 27.74 -1.43
CA GLY A 276 6.65 27.23 -0.16
C GLY A 276 6.05 28.25 0.81
N CYS A 277 5.82 29.50 0.40
CA CYS A 277 5.37 30.58 1.31
C CYS A 277 4.08 30.23 2.06
N PHE A 278 3.09 29.69 1.35
CA PHE A 278 1.80 29.35 1.95
C PHE A 278 1.88 28.17 2.92
N ILE A 279 2.56 27.08 2.53
CA ILE A 279 2.73 25.92 3.43
C ILE A 279 3.60 26.29 4.65
N THR A 280 4.57 27.18 4.48
CA THR A 280 5.38 27.69 5.60
C THR A 280 4.54 28.54 6.53
N SER A 281 3.62 29.35 6.00
CA SER A 281 2.66 30.13 6.78
C SER A 281 1.73 29.23 7.59
N ILE A 282 1.20 28.15 6.98
CA ILE A 282 0.41 27.13 7.70
C ILE A 282 1.24 26.49 8.81
N ALA A 283 2.47 26.05 8.52
CA ALA A 283 3.35 25.44 9.52
C ALA A 283 3.63 26.37 10.71
N MET A 284 3.84 27.67 10.45
CA MET A 284 3.99 28.68 11.50
C MET A 284 2.74 28.78 12.38
N VAL A 285 1.53 28.82 11.80
CA VAL A 285 0.28 28.84 12.57
C VAL A 285 0.07 27.54 13.37
N MET A 286 0.42 26.39 12.81
CA MET A 286 0.35 25.12 13.55
C MET A 286 1.33 25.09 14.73
N LYS A 287 2.54 25.62 14.54
CA LYS A 287 3.52 25.78 15.63
C LYS A 287 3.05 26.76 16.70
N PHE A 288 2.37 27.84 16.32
CA PHE A 288 1.73 28.74 17.27
C PHE A 288 0.72 28.00 18.16
N TYR A 289 -0.05 27.07 17.60
CA TYR A 289 -0.94 26.19 18.36
C TYR A 289 -0.23 25.05 19.10
N GLY A 290 1.10 25.04 19.16
CA GLY A 290 1.89 24.05 19.90
C GLY A 290 2.14 22.73 19.15
N ALA A 291 1.81 22.64 17.87
CA ALA A 291 2.09 21.46 17.08
C ALA A 291 3.54 21.46 16.55
N ASN A 292 4.23 20.32 16.66
CA ASN A 292 5.49 20.11 15.95
C ASN A 292 5.20 19.78 14.48
N PHE A 293 4.87 20.81 13.70
CA PHE A 293 4.44 20.69 12.31
C PHE A 293 5.26 21.65 11.45
N THR A 294 6.07 21.09 10.55
CA THR A 294 7.08 21.81 9.77
C THR A 294 6.64 21.98 8.32
N PRO A 295 7.28 22.87 7.54
CA PRO A 295 7.03 22.95 6.10
C PRO A 295 7.27 21.61 5.37
N SER A 296 8.22 20.80 5.84
CA SER A 296 8.50 19.49 5.22
C SER A 296 7.37 18.47 5.42
N ASP A 297 6.68 18.51 6.57
CA ASP A 297 5.53 17.62 6.85
C ASP A 297 4.39 17.84 5.86
N ILE A 298 4.20 19.10 5.44
CA ILE A 298 3.24 19.45 4.39
C ILE A 298 3.81 19.09 3.02
N ALA A 299 5.02 19.56 2.69
CA ALA A 299 5.65 19.40 1.38
C ALA A 299 5.70 17.94 0.89
N ASN A 300 6.08 17.01 1.77
CA ASN A 300 6.25 15.60 1.43
C ASN A 300 4.93 14.82 1.37
N ASN A 301 3.79 15.45 1.66
CA ASN A 301 2.49 14.80 1.65
C ASN A 301 1.61 15.33 0.51
N ALA A 302 1.55 14.57 -0.58
CA ALA A 302 0.82 14.92 -1.80
C ALA A 302 -0.68 15.21 -1.58
N LYS A 303 -1.29 14.76 -0.47
CA LYS A 303 -2.69 15.06 -0.18
C LYS A 303 -2.98 16.55 -0.06
N TYR A 304 -1.99 17.34 0.38
CA TYR A 304 -2.13 18.78 0.59
C TYR A 304 -1.97 19.60 -0.68
N PHE A 305 -1.71 18.97 -1.83
CA PHE A 305 -1.45 19.67 -3.09
C PHE A 305 -2.47 19.28 -4.14
N SER A 306 -2.79 20.24 -5.01
CA SER A 306 -3.56 20.03 -6.22
C SER A 306 -2.75 19.19 -7.21
N GLY A 307 -3.41 18.26 -7.88
CA GLY A 307 -2.78 17.34 -8.81
C GLY A 307 -2.04 16.18 -8.14
N GLY A 308 -1.84 15.12 -8.92
CA GLY A 308 -1.26 13.86 -8.46
C GLY A 308 -2.33 12.89 -7.95
N PRO A 309 -2.06 11.58 -7.97
CA PRO A 309 -3.08 10.56 -7.68
C PRO A 309 -3.58 10.60 -6.24
N ASN A 310 -2.80 11.19 -5.33
CA ASN A 310 -3.08 11.26 -3.90
C ASN A 310 -3.58 12.63 -3.44
N SER A 311 -3.85 13.57 -4.35
CA SER A 311 -4.42 14.89 -3.98
C SER A 311 -5.79 14.72 -3.33
N ALA A 312 -6.02 15.42 -2.22
CA ALA A 312 -7.33 15.43 -1.59
C ALA A 312 -8.31 16.41 -2.27
N CYS A 313 -7.81 17.48 -2.92
CA CYS A 313 -8.67 18.49 -3.52
C CYS A 313 -8.89 18.28 -5.03
N PHE A 314 -7.84 17.93 -5.78
CA PHE A 314 -7.90 17.83 -7.24
C PHE A 314 -6.99 16.70 -7.74
N PRO A 315 -7.40 15.43 -7.65
CA PRO A 315 -6.57 14.30 -8.04
C PRO A 315 -6.45 14.16 -9.56
N THR A 316 -5.21 14.12 -10.04
CA THR A 316 -4.87 13.98 -11.47
C THR A 316 -3.62 13.12 -11.67
N SER A 317 -3.24 12.83 -12.92
CA SER A 317 -2.02 12.07 -13.26
C SER A 317 -0.72 12.88 -13.22
N TYR A 318 -0.78 14.17 -12.87
CA TYR A 318 0.38 15.06 -12.77
C TYR A 318 0.36 15.80 -11.44
N ALA A 319 1.48 15.80 -10.73
CA ALA A 319 1.63 16.51 -9.47
C ALA A 319 1.85 18.01 -9.69
N THR A 320 1.41 18.84 -8.75
CA THR A 320 1.74 20.26 -8.68
C THR A 320 2.17 20.63 -7.26
N ALA A 321 2.83 21.78 -7.10
CA ALA A 321 3.11 22.36 -5.78
C ALA A 321 2.05 23.35 -5.32
N TYR A 322 0.93 23.45 -6.05
CA TYR A 322 -0.16 24.34 -5.66
C TYR A 322 -0.94 23.72 -4.51
N ALA A 323 -0.83 24.29 -3.32
CA ALA A 323 -1.47 23.74 -2.14
C ALA A 323 -3.01 23.82 -2.26
N CYS A 324 -3.68 22.75 -1.84
CA CYS A 324 -5.11 22.74 -1.63
C CYS A 324 -5.52 23.79 -0.59
N LEU A 325 -6.73 24.34 -0.72
CA LEU A 325 -7.29 25.19 0.33
C LEU A 325 -7.38 24.41 1.65
N PRO A 326 -6.92 24.97 2.79
CA PRO A 326 -6.90 24.22 4.04
C PRO A 326 -8.26 23.79 4.55
N SER A 327 -9.36 24.45 4.12
CA SER A 327 -10.74 24.07 4.43
C SER A 327 -11.11 22.66 3.96
N ALA A 328 -10.41 22.13 2.95
CA ALA A 328 -10.59 20.74 2.51
C ALA A 328 -10.19 19.70 3.58
N PHE A 329 -9.52 20.13 4.66
CA PHE A 329 -9.02 19.27 5.74
C PHE A 329 -9.51 19.70 7.13
N ASN A 330 -10.66 20.37 7.22
CA ASN A 330 -11.21 20.82 8.50
C ASN A 330 -11.34 19.68 9.53
N GLY A 331 -10.79 19.91 10.72
CA GLY A 331 -10.72 18.95 11.82
C GLY A 331 -9.57 17.93 11.71
N ALA A 332 -8.86 17.90 10.58
CA ALA A 332 -7.71 17.01 10.34
C ALA A 332 -6.35 17.72 10.45
N TRP A 333 -6.34 19.04 10.70
CA TRP A 333 -5.13 19.76 11.05
C TRP A 333 -4.72 19.46 12.50
N PRO A 334 -3.43 19.60 12.85
CA PRO A 334 -2.95 19.41 14.21
C PRO A 334 -3.83 20.13 15.25
N ASN A 335 -4.04 19.48 16.40
CA ASN A 335 -4.90 19.98 17.48
C ASN A 335 -6.37 20.24 17.07
N GLY A 336 -6.86 19.54 16.03
CA GLY A 336 -8.28 19.58 15.62
C GLY A 336 -8.69 20.88 14.93
N LYS A 337 -7.73 21.63 14.40
CA LYS A 337 -7.97 22.97 13.85
C LYS A 337 -8.82 22.95 12.59
N ASN A 338 -9.68 23.96 12.47
CA ASN A 338 -10.49 24.22 11.28
C ASN A 338 -10.01 25.50 10.61
N TYR A 339 -10.07 25.54 9.28
CA TYR A 339 -9.76 26.71 8.48
C TYR A 339 -11.01 27.30 7.86
N HIS A 340 -11.08 28.63 7.92
CA HIS A 340 -12.05 29.43 7.15
C HIS A 340 -11.41 30.74 6.70
N ASN A 341 -11.95 31.27 5.60
CA ASN A 341 -11.57 32.58 5.11
C ASN A 341 -12.28 33.67 5.91
N ILE A 342 -11.61 34.81 6.08
CA ILE A 342 -12.15 35.98 6.76
C ILE A 342 -12.07 37.21 5.84
N SER A 343 -12.81 38.26 6.17
CA SER A 343 -12.71 39.54 5.46
C SER A 343 -11.58 40.39 6.04
N TYR A 344 -11.17 41.42 5.29
CA TYR A 344 -10.15 42.37 5.78
C TYR A 344 -10.56 43.04 7.11
N SER A 345 -11.85 43.39 7.25
CA SER A 345 -12.38 44.03 8.46
C SER A 345 -12.33 43.14 9.70
N ASP A 346 -12.21 41.82 9.52
CA ASP A 346 -12.16 40.88 10.64
C ASP A 346 -10.75 40.71 11.22
N ILE A 347 -9.70 41.07 10.46
CA ILE A 347 -8.29 40.80 10.81
C ILE A 347 -7.98 41.28 12.23
N SER A 348 -8.30 42.53 12.55
CA SER A 348 -7.98 43.11 13.85
C SER A 348 -8.64 42.36 15.01
N SER A 349 -9.91 41.95 14.84
CA SER A 349 -10.65 41.18 15.87
C SER A 349 -10.01 39.83 16.17
N TYR A 350 -9.45 39.14 15.16
CA TYR A 350 -8.73 37.89 15.36
C TYR A 350 -7.37 38.11 16.02
N LEU A 351 -6.61 39.12 15.57
CA LEU A 351 -5.30 39.42 16.16
C LEU A 351 -5.41 39.87 17.64
N GLU A 352 -6.45 40.61 18.00
CA GLU A 352 -6.73 41.00 19.39
C GLU A 352 -7.05 39.79 20.29
N LYS A 353 -7.62 38.73 19.72
CA LYS A 353 -7.86 37.44 20.39
C LYS A 353 -6.64 36.51 20.36
N ASN A 354 -5.49 37.01 19.91
CA ASN A 354 -4.26 36.23 19.72
C ASN A 354 -4.47 35.05 18.76
N VAL A 355 -5.22 35.25 17.68
CA VAL A 355 -5.40 34.29 16.59
C VAL A 355 -4.61 34.78 15.38
N PRO A 356 -3.53 34.08 14.96
CA PRO A 356 -2.75 34.48 13.79
C PRO A 356 -3.57 34.40 12.51
N VAL A 357 -3.35 35.36 11.61
CA VAL A 357 -4.05 35.43 10.32
C VAL A 357 -3.06 35.16 9.20
N ILE A 358 -3.31 34.16 8.36
CA ILE A 358 -2.58 33.98 7.11
C ILE A 358 -3.14 34.98 6.10
N ALA A 359 -2.27 35.80 5.52
CA ALA A 359 -2.64 36.84 4.58
C ALA A 359 -1.88 36.71 3.26
N GLY A 360 -2.62 36.76 2.16
CA GLY A 360 -2.06 36.93 0.83
C GLY A 360 -1.64 38.38 0.59
N VAL A 361 -0.47 38.55 0.01
CA VAL A 361 0.07 39.85 -0.44
C VAL A 361 0.45 39.77 -1.92
N ARG A 362 0.68 40.92 -2.54
CA ARG A 362 1.08 41.01 -3.96
C ARG A 362 0.12 40.26 -4.89
N GLY A 363 -1.20 40.40 -4.66
CA GLY A 363 -2.22 39.71 -5.45
C GLY A 363 -2.22 38.20 -5.22
N SER A 364 -1.98 37.75 -3.99
CA SER A 364 -1.85 36.33 -3.59
C SER A 364 -0.61 35.62 -4.13
N SER A 365 0.39 36.34 -4.62
CA SER A 365 1.67 35.77 -5.10
C SER A 365 2.72 35.59 -4.00
N HIS A 366 2.36 35.87 -2.75
CA HIS A 366 3.13 35.53 -1.55
C HIS A 366 2.18 35.47 -0.36
N TYR A 367 2.54 34.70 0.66
CA TYR A 367 1.76 34.55 1.88
C TYR A 367 2.62 34.82 3.11
N ILE A 368 2.03 35.53 4.05
CA ILE A 368 2.63 35.93 5.33
C ILE A 368 1.67 35.57 6.47
N VAL A 369 2.18 35.59 7.71
CA VAL A 369 1.34 35.42 8.90
C VAL A 369 1.33 36.70 9.72
N LEU A 370 0.17 37.33 9.85
CA LEU A 370 -0.06 38.46 10.74
C LEU A 370 -0.15 37.95 12.18
N LYS A 371 0.55 38.64 13.10
CA LYS A 371 0.71 38.23 14.49
C LYS A 371 -0.03 39.13 15.47
N LYS A 372 0.08 40.45 15.27
CA LYS A 372 -0.47 41.47 16.15
C LYS A 372 -0.59 42.80 15.42
N ILE A 373 -1.37 43.70 16.03
CA ILE A 373 -1.53 45.09 15.60
C ILE A 373 -0.43 45.93 16.27
N ASP A 374 0.18 46.85 15.53
CA ASP A 374 1.12 47.87 16.04
C ASP A 374 0.70 49.26 15.52
N GLY A 375 -0.08 49.98 16.35
CA GLY A 375 -0.68 51.25 15.95
C GLY A 375 -1.67 51.07 14.80
N ASN A 376 -1.35 51.64 13.64
CA ASN A 376 -2.16 51.55 12.41
C ASN A 376 -1.64 50.50 11.42
N ASP A 377 -0.66 49.69 11.81
CA ASP A 377 -0.05 48.65 10.97
C ASP A 377 -0.13 47.27 11.64
N PHE A 378 0.31 46.23 10.94
CA PHE A 378 0.40 44.87 11.43
C PHE A 378 1.84 44.41 11.51
N ILE A 379 2.14 43.61 12.53
CA ILE A 379 3.39 42.87 12.62
C ILE A 379 3.19 41.48 12.02
N MET A 380 4.08 41.09 11.11
CA MET A 380 4.05 39.83 10.38
C MET A 380 5.28 38.96 10.63
N ASN A 381 5.09 37.66 10.48
CA ASN A 381 6.13 36.70 10.18
C ASN A 381 6.14 36.44 8.66
N ASP A 382 7.23 36.80 7.98
CA ASP A 382 7.40 36.58 6.54
C ASP A 382 8.31 35.36 6.28
N PRO A 383 7.85 34.33 5.55
CA PRO A 383 8.67 33.16 5.20
C PRO A 383 10.01 33.44 4.50
N ILE A 384 10.13 34.57 3.79
CA ILE A 384 11.31 35.01 3.04
C ILE A 384 12.16 36.02 3.83
N TYR A 385 11.54 37.09 4.33
CA TYR A 385 12.27 38.25 4.88
C TYR A 385 12.54 38.19 6.38
N GLY A 386 11.88 37.29 7.12
CA GLY A 386 12.13 37.09 8.54
C GLY A 386 10.90 37.34 9.43
N PRO A 387 11.05 37.08 10.74
CA PRO A 387 10.01 37.34 11.71
C PRO A 387 9.88 38.83 12.08
N ASP A 388 8.76 39.15 12.71
CA ASP A 388 8.51 40.42 13.42
C ASP A 388 8.73 41.68 12.57
N LYS A 389 8.26 41.65 11.33
CA LYS A 389 8.34 42.77 10.39
C LYS A 389 7.06 43.57 10.37
N LYS A 390 7.16 44.88 10.14
CA LYS A 390 6.02 45.71 9.79
C LYS A 390 5.55 45.38 8.38
N VAL A 391 4.25 45.19 8.20
CA VAL A 391 3.70 44.86 6.88
C VAL A 391 3.92 46.02 5.92
N SER A 392 3.70 47.26 6.35
CA SER A 392 3.80 48.44 5.48
C SER A 392 5.19 48.68 4.90
N ASP A 393 6.24 48.14 5.52
CA ASP A 393 7.62 48.26 5.04
C ASP A 393 7.87 47.42 3.78
N TYR A 394 7.03 46.41 3.53
CA TYR A 394 7.25 45.43 2.46
C TYR A 394 6.06 45.29 1.51
N TYR A 395 4.82 45.37 2.02
CA TYR A 395 3.63 45.01 1.27
C TYR A 395 2.39 45.84 1.57
N THR A 396 1.46 45.79 0.63
CA THR A 396 0.04 46.05 0.87
C THR A 396 -0.69 44.71 0.93
N LEU A 397 -1.56 44.55 1.93
CA LEU A 397 -2.44 43.39 2.04
C LEU A 397 -3.40 43.33 0.85
N SER A 398 -3.46 42.17 0.17
CA SER A 398 -4.30 41.97 -1.01
C SER A 398 -5.32 40.85 -0.84
N GLY A 399 -5.21 40.07 0.24
CA GLY A 399 -5.96 38.84 0.42
C GLY A 399 -5.45 37.71 -0.48
N PRO A 400 -6.04 36.51 -0.35
CA PRO A 400 -7.09 36.16 0.62
C PRO A 400 -6.59 36.15 2.07
N TYR A 401 -7.51 36.16 3.02
CA TYR A 401 -7.21 36.10 4.46
C TYR A 401 -7.88 34.86 5.06
N GLY A 402 -7.16 34.17 5.94
CA GLY A 402 -7.70 32.99 6.60
C GLY A 402 -7.09 32.77 7.97
N VAL A 403 -7.86 32.07 8.81
CA VAL A 403 -7.49 31.73 10.19
C VAL A 403 -7.66 30.24 10.42
N PHE A 404 -7.00 29.76 11.46
CA PHE A 404 -7.25 28.43 12.00
C PHE A 404 -7.83 28.56 13.40
N GLU A 405 -8.94 27.88 13.71
CA GLU A 405 -9.59 27.89 15.04
C GLU A 405 -9.74 26.50 15.64
#